data_AF-A0A2W2KS68-F1
#
_entry.id   AF-A0A2W2KS68-F1
#
_cell.length_a   1.000
_cell.length_b   1.000
_cell.length_c   1.000
_cell.angle_alpha   90.00
_cell.angle_beta   90.00
_cell.angle_gamma   90.00
#
_symmetry.space_group_name_H-M   'P 1'
#
loop_
_entity.id
_entity.type
_entity.pdbx_description
1 polymer ?
#
loop_
_entity_poly.entity_id
_entity_poly.type
_entity_poly.pdbx_seq_one_letter_code
_entity_poly.pdbx_strand_id
1 'polypeptide(L)'
;MAGRSIRVRLDGSASSKDLGALKAWLERERPLEELVRDGRLRIVEQPRSDGPPGHMGVGMEILLILIGAGADAVSKELVEQTRRAVKAWLENRRRVESGDPPEPHVDPVRRDEG
;
A
#
# COMPACT_ATOMS: atom_id res chain seq x y z
N MET A 1 7.95 14.24 14.74
CA MET A 1 6.66 13.62 14.38
C MET A 1 6.89 12.25 13.72
N ALA A 2 6.87 11.16 14.51
CA ALA A 2 6.89 9.80 13.95
C ALA A 2 5.68 9.58 13.02
N GLY A 3 5.91 9.60 11.71
CA GLY A 3 4.88 9.35 10.70
C GLY A 3 4.50 7.88 10.72
N ARG A 4 3.20 7.58 10.80
CA ARG A 4 2.71 6.20 10.71
C ARG A 4 2.46 5.88 9.25
N SER A 5 3.12 4.85 8.76
CA SER A 5 2.99 4.44 7.37
C SER A 5 2.52 2.98 7.28
N ILE A 6 1.87 2.63 6.19
CA ILE A 6 1.47 1.26 5.87
C ILE A 6 2.16 0.91 4.56
N ARG A 7 2.92 -0.17 4.56
CA ARG A 7 3.53 -0.73 3.35
C ARG A 7 2.61 -1.80 2.78
N VAL A 8 2.35 -1.70 1.48
CA VAL A 8 1.65 -2.70 0.70
C VAL A 8 2.63 -3.26 -0.32
N ARG A 9 2.89 -4.57 -0.24
CA ARG A 9 3.76 -5.31 -1.15
C ARG A 9 2.92 -6.31 -1.90
N LEU A 10 3.16 -6.42 -3.19
CA LEU A 10 2.76 -7.58 -3.97
C LEU A 10 4.00 -8.46 -4.15
N ASP A 11 3.87 -9.78 -4.13
CA ASP A 11 4.99 -10.70 -4.31
C ASP A 11 5.76 -10.50 -5.64
N GLY A 12 6.84 -11.26 -5.82
CA GLY A 12 7.74 -11.12 -6.98
C GLY A 12 7.12 -11.44 -8.35
N SER A 13 5.87 -11.90 -8.41
CA SER A 13 5.14 -12.10 -9.68
C SER A 13 4.45 -10.83 -10.17
N ALA A 14 4.32 -9.81 -9.31
CA ALA A 14 3.65 -8.57 -9.66
C ALA A 14 4.51 -7.64 -10.52
N SER A 15 3.94 -7.18 -11.63
CA SER A 15 4.58 -6.20 -12.52
C SER A 15 4.41 -4.76 -12.01
N SER A 16 5.21 -3.82 -12.52
CA SER A 16 5.02 -2.38 -12.24
C SER A 16 3.63 -1.87 -12.65
N LYS A 17 3.03 -2.47 -13.68
CA LYS A 17 1.66 -2.16 -14.11
C LYS A 17 0.64 -2.54 -13.03
N ASP A 18 0.87 -3.65 -12.34
CA ASP A 18 -0.01 -4.14 -11.28
C ASP A 18 0.02 -3.24 -10.06
N LEU A 19 1.20 -2.73 -9.72
CA LEU A 19 1.36 -1.73 -8.68
C LEU A 19 0.65 -0.41 -9.02
N GLY A 20 0.79 0.09 -10.25
CA GLY A 20 0.06 1.27 -10.69
C GLY A 20 -1.45 1.08 -10.65
N ALA A 21 -1.94 -0.10 -11.06
CA ALA A 21 -3.35 -0.47 -10.98
C ALA A 21 -3.85 -0.58 -9.54
N LEU A 22 -3.07 -1.19 -8.64
CA LEU A 22 -3.40 -1.28 -7.22
C LEU A 22 -3.40 0.10 -6.56
N LYS A 23 -2.44 0.96 -6.87
CA LYS A 23 -2.42 2.34 -6.37
C LYS A 23 -3.69 3.09 -6.79
N ALA A 24 -4.03 3.06 -8.08
CA ALA A 24 -5.22 3.72 -8.60
C ALA A 24 -6.52 3.16 -7.98
N TRP A 25 -6.54 1.87 -7.65
CA TRP A 25 -7.64 1.26 -6.89
C TRP A 25 -7.73 1.84 -5.48
N LEU A 26 -6.62 1.87 -4.74
CA LEU A 26 -6.57 2.38 -3.37
C LEU A 26 -6.94 3.88 -3.30
N GLU A 27 -6.52 4.68 -4.27
CA GLU A 27 -6.89 6.10 -4.35
C GLU A 27 -8.39 6.34 -4.60
N ARG A 28 -9.11 5.33 -5.12
CA ARG A 28 -10.56 5.38 -5.42
C ARG A 28 -11.45 4.71 -4.37
N GLU A 29 -10.85 4.01 -3.42
CA GLU A 29 -11.59 3.34 -2.35
C GLU A 29 -12.11 4.41 -1.39
N ARG A 30 -13.44 4.63 -1.31
CA ARG A 30 -14.07 5.72 -0.54
C ARG A 30 -13.40 6.09 0.79
N PRO A 31 -13.18 5.15 1.74
CA PRO A 31 -12.54 5.48 3.02
C PRO A 31 -11.11 6.02 2.88
N LEU A 32 -10.36 5.57 1.86
CA LEU A 32 -9.00 6.06 1.58
C LEU A 32 -9.04 7.36 0.78
N GLU A 33 -9.95 7.46 -0.19
CA GLU A 33 -10.18 8.64 -1.02
C GLU A 33 -10.49 9.87 -0.15
N GLU A 34 -11.36 9.73 0.85
CA GLU A 34 -11.71 10.80 1.79
C GLU A 34 -10.47 11.29 2.55
N LEU A 35 -9.64 10.38 3.06
CA LEU A 35 -8.42 10.74 3.77
C LEU A 35 -7.36 11.39 2.86
N VAL A 36 -7.28 10.95 1.61
CA VAL A 36 -6.39 11.57 0.60
C VAL A 36 -6.86 12.97 0.28
N ARG A 37 -8.17 13.14 0.06
CA ARG A 37 -8.80 14.43 -0.24
C ARG A 37 -8.64 15.43 0.90
N ASP A 38 -8.74 14.96 2.14
CA ASP A 38 -8.52 15.77 3.35
C ASP A 38 -7.04 16.08 3.61
N GLY A 39 -6.12 15.57 2.78
CA GLY A 39 -4.68 15.75 2.94
C GLY A 39 -4.09 15.00 4.15
N ARG A 40 -4.84 14.06 4.72
CA ARG A 40 -4.49 13.25 5.89
C ARG A 40 -3.80 11.94 5.52
N LEU A 41 -3.88 11.54 4.26
CA LEU A 41 -3.25 10.35 3.73
C LEU A 41 -2.56 10.68 2.40
N ARG A 42 -1.36 10.14 2.22
CA ARG A 42 -0.65 10.20 0.94
C ARG A 42 -0.25 8.81 0.50
N ILE A 43 -0.61 8.45 -0.73
CA ILE A 43 -0.30 7.14 -1.31
C ILE A 43 0.81 7.33 -2.35
N VAL A 44 1.94 6.66 -2.18
CA VAL A 44 3.10 6.77 -3.08
C VAL A 44 3.62 5.40 -3.47
N GLU A 45 4.11 5.27 -4.69
CA GLU A 45 4.92 4.12 -5.11
C GLU A 45 6.38 4.41 -4.77
N GLN A 46 7.08 3.44 -4.20
CA GLN A 46 8.50 3.55 -3.92
C GLN A 46 9.24 2.23 -4.18
N PRO A 47 10.56 2.30 -4.44
CA PRO A 47 11.42 1.13 -4.39
C PRO A 47 11.37 0.48 -3.01
N ARG A 48 11.36 -0.86 -2.93
CA ARG A 48 11.46 -1.57 -1.65
C ARG A 48 12.74 -1.19 -0.93
N SER A 49 12.60 -0.82 0.34
CA SER A 49 13.74 -0.42 1.18
C SER A 49 14.45 -1.59 1.88
N ASP A 50 13.93 -2.82 1.78
CA ASP A 50 14.35 -3.97 2.61
C ASP A 50 15.07 -5.07 1.79
N GLY A 51 15.55 -4.76 0.59
CA GLY A 51 16.24 -5.74 -0.26
C GLY A 51 17.71 -5.94 0.16
N PRO A 52 18.24 -7.19 0.23
CA PRO A 52 19.66 -7.40 0.43
C PRO A 52 20.47 -6.73 -0.69
N PRO A 53 21.57 -6.03 -0.37
CA PRO A 53 22.40 -5.36 -1.37
C PRO A 53 22.93 -6.39 -2.37
N GLY A 54 22.62 -6.21 -3.65
CA GLY A 54 23.12 -7.06 -4.75
C GLY A 54 22.07 -7.85 -5.52
N HIS A 55 20.81 -7.92 -5.08
CA HIS A 55 19.73 -8.42 -5.93
C HIS A 55 19.26 -7.31 -6.88
N MET A 56 19.66 -7.38 -8.15
CA MET A 56 19.08 -6.59 -9.24
C MET A 56 17.62 -7.01 -9.45
N GLY A 57 16.73 -6.41 -8.67
CA GLY A 57 15.31 -6.72 -8.65
C GLY A 57 14.68 -5.92 -7.54
N VAL A 58 14.81 -4.59 -7.63
CA VAL A 58 14.21 -3.67 -6.68
C VAL A 58 12.70 -3.77 -6.87
N GLY A 59 12.09 -4.73 -6.18
CA GLY A 59 10.65 -4.85 -6.15
C GLY A 59 10.07 -3.50 -5.72
N MET A 60 8.98 -3.10 -6.34
CA MET A 60 8.29 -1.86 -6.00
C MET A 60 7.28 -2.16 -4.88
N GLU A 61 6.96 -1.15 -4.08
CA GLU A 61 5.95 -1.22 -3.02
C GLU A 61 5.11 0.07 -3.00
N ILE A 62 3.90 -0.02 -2.45
CA ILE A 62 3.05 1.16 -2.20
C ILE A 62 3.17 1.52 -0.73
N LEU A 63 3.42 2.79 -0.45
CA LEU A 63 3.47 3.35 0.90
C LEU A 63 2.28 4.30 1.09
N LEU A 64 1.46 3.99 2.09
CA LEU A 64 0.38 4.85 2.57
C LEU A 64 0.91 5.61 3.79
N ILE A 65 1.05 6.92 3.69
CA ILE A 65 1.64 7.79 4.71
C ILE A 65 0.52 8.60 5.36
N LEU A 66 0.27 8.37 6.65
CA LEU A 66 -0.64 9.22 7.43
C LEU A 66 0.05 10.54 7.78
N ILE A 67 -0.67 11.63 7.53
CA ILE A 67 -0.22 13.01 7.75
C ILE A 67 -1.11 13.65 8.83
N GLY A 68 -0.48 14.26 9.84
CA GLY A 68 -1.16 15.06 10.87
C GLY A 68 -1.19 14.46 12.28
N ALA A 69 -1.60 15.29 13.25
CA ALA A 69 -1.75 14.90 14.65
C ALA A 69 -2.94 13.94 14.84
N GLY A 70 -2.79 12.91 15.69
CA GLY A 70 -3.83 11.89 15.92
C GLY A 70 -3.74 10.63 15.04
N ALA A 71 -2.65 10.46 14.29
CA ALA A 71 -2.41 9.30 13.43
C ALA A 71 -2.46 7.94 14.16
N ASP A 72 -2.23 7.91 15.48
CA ASP A 72 -2.29 6.69 16.29
C ASP A 72 -3.69 6.05 16.32
N ALA A 73 -4.74 6.84 16.57
CA ALA A 73 -6.10 6.34 16.71
C ALA A 73 -6.66 5.81 15.37
N VAL A 74 -6.30 6.46 14.26
CA VAL A 74 -6.77 6.12 12.91
C VAL A 74 -5.97 4.96 12.29
N SER A 75 -4.78 4.65 12.82
CA SER A 75 -3.87 3.70 12.18
C SER A 75 -4.38 2.27 12.10
N LYS A 76 -5.01 1.74 13.16
CA LYS A 76 -5.53 0.37 13.16
C LYS A 76 -6.65 0.19 12.15
N GLU A 77 -7.57 1.16 12.13
CA GLU A 77 -8.67 1.15 11.19
C GLU A 77 -8.19 1.27 9.75
N LEU A 78 -7.21 2.14 9.50
CA LEU A 78 -6.60 2.30 8.18
C LEU A 78 -5.92 1.02 7.68
N VAL A 79 -5.22 0.28 8.55
CA VAL A 79 -4.62 -1.02 8.20
C VAL A 79 -5.70 -2.01 7.76
N GLU A 80 -6.78 -2.12 8.52
CA GLU A 80 -7.88 -3.03 8.18
C GLU A 80 -8.63 -2.61 6.92
N GLN A 81 -8.84 -1.31 6.71
CA GLN A 81 -9.41 -0.77 5.46
C GLN A 81 -8.50 -1.07 4.26
N THR A 82 -7.19 -0.85 4.40
CA THR A 82 -6.20 -1.14 3.35
C THR A 82 -6.19 -2.62 3.00
N ARG A 83 -6.19 -3.50 4.01
CA ARG A 83 -6.28 -4.96 3.80
C ARG A 83 -7.53 -5.36 3.03
N ARG A 84 -8.70 -4.80 3.39
CA ARG A 84 -9.95 -5.06 2.69
C ARG A 84 -9.90 -4.58 1.24
N ALA A 85 -9.38 -3.37 0.99
CA ALA A 85 -9.27 -2.80 -0.34
C ALA A 85 -8.34 -3.62 -1.24
N VAL A 86 -7.17 -4.02 -0.73
CA VAL A 86 -6.22 -4.87 -1.45
C VAL A 86 -6.84 -6.24 -1.78
N LYS A 87 -7.54 -6.85 -0.81
CA LYS A 87 -8.25 -8.12 -1.06
C LYS A 87 -9.31 -7.99 -2.15
N ALA A 88 -10.13 -6.93 -2.11
CA ALA A 88 -11.15 -6.67 -3.12
C ALA A 88 -10.53 -6.47 -4.51
N TRP A 89 -9.39 -5.77 -4.59
CA TRP A 89 -8.64 -5.61 -5.84
C TRP A 89 -8.17 -6.96 -6.39
N LEU A 90 -7.60 -7.84 -5.55
CA LEU A 90 -7.14 -9.17 -5.98
C LEU A 90 -8.29 -10.06 -6.46
N GLU A 91 -9.42 -10.05 -5.75
CA GLU A 91 -10.62 -10.78 -6.17
C GLU A 91 -11.15 -10.27 -7.51
N ASN A 92 -11.17 -8.95 -7.72
CA ASN A 92 -11.52 -8.35 -9.00
C ASN A 92 -10.52 -8.73 -10.10
N ARG A 93 -9.22 -8.71 -9.80
CA ARG A 93 -8.17 -9.10 -10.75
C ARG A 93 -8.31 -10.56 -11.17
N ARG A 94 -8.49 -11.49 -10.22
CA ARG A 94 -8.70 -12.91 -10.51
C ARG A 94 -9.91 -13.16 -11.42
N ARG A 95 -10.92 -12.27 -11.38
CA ARG A 95 -12.09 -12.33 -12.27
C ARG A 95 -11.81 -11.77 -13.67
N VAL A 96 -10.88 -10.83 -13.81
CA VAL A 96 -10.61 -10.10 -15.06
C VAL A 96 -9.41 -10.67 -15.82
N GLU A 97 -8.36 -11.10 -15.12
CA GLU A 97 -7.18 -11.76 -15.70
C GLU A 97 -7.16 -13.24 -15.31
N SER A 98 -7.01 -14.12 -16.30
CA SER A 98 -6.78 -15.55 -16.05
C SER A 98 -5.32 -15.77 -15.65
N GLY A 99 -5.08 -15.86 -14.34
CA GLY A 99 -3.78 -16.16 -13.74
C GLY A 99 -3.87 -16.17 -12.21
N ASP A 100 -2.87 -16.75 -11.55
CA ASP A 100 -2.76 -16.65 -10.09
C ASP A 100 -2.42 -15.21 -9.69
N PRO A 101 -3.21 -14.57 -8.82
CA PRO A 101 -2.94 -13.20 -8.40
C PRO A 101 -1.75 -13.16 -7.44
N PRO A 102 -0.91 -12.11 -7.48
CA PRO A 102 0.21 -11.97 -6.55
C PRO A 102 -0.29 -11.91 -5.10
N GLU A 103 0.44 -12.52 -4.17
CA GLU A 103 0.14 -12.46 -2.75
C GLU A 103 0.41 -11.05 -2.19
N PRO A 104 -0.56 -10.43 -1.50
CA PRO A 104 -0.36 -9.13 -0.87
C PRO A 104 0.21 -9.28 0.54
N HIS A 105 1.15 -8.42 0.90
CA HIS A 105 1.56 -8.20 2.28
C HIS A 105 1.27 -6.75 2.67
N VAL A 106 0.56 -6.56 3.79
CA VAL A 106 0.19 -5.24 4.30
C VAL A 106 0.72 -5.10 5.73
N ASP A 107 1.79 -4.33 5.87
CA ASP A 107 2.56 -4.21 7.10
C ASP A 107 2.54 -2.75 7.62
N PRO A 108 2.16 -2.51 8.89
CA PRO A 108 2.32 -1.20 9.50
C PRO A 108 3.81 -0.95 9.74
N VAL A 109 4.30 0.22 9.31
CA VAL A 109 5.68 0.65 9.50
C VAL A 109 5.70 1.93 10.31
N ARG A 110 6.38 1.87 11.46
CA ARG A 110 6.81 3.08 12.17
C ARG A 110 7.94 3.70 11.39
N ARG A 111 7.73 4.91 10.89
CA ARG A 111 8.83 5.72 10.39
C ARG A 111 9.49 6.32 11.62
N ASP A 112 10.56 5.68 12.10
CA ASP A 112 11.45 6.32 13.06
C ASP A 112 12.10 7.50 12.34
N GLU A 113 11.99 8.68 12.95
CA GLU A 113 12.69 9.88 12.50
C GLU A 113 14.17 9.70 12.83
N GLY A 114 14.98 9.51 11.80
CA GLY A 114 16.42 9.74 11.86
C GLY A 114 16.72 11.20 11.55
#